data_AF-A0A9E3ZHD6-F1
#
_entry.id   AF-A0A9E3ZHD6-F1
#
_cell.length_a   1.000
_cell.length_b   1.000
_cell.length_c   1.000
_cell.angle_alpha   90.00
_cell.angle_beta   90.00
_cell.angle_gamma   90.00
#
_symmetry.space_group_name_H-M   'P 1'
#
loop_
_entity.id
_entity.type
_entity.pdbx_description
1 polymer ?
#
loop_
_entity_poly.entity_id
_entity_poly.type
_entity_poly.pdbx_seq_one_letter_code
_entity_poly.pdbx_strand_id
1 'polypeptide(L)'
;MSLYDKPVAAEKFRRFYKAVKANNGHMGQNVRAVHLNYNNVCNFKCDFCYTNAPNQPNARIKLDIDAIASVADQAHELGYYEFDLQGGELLINVDKTLELIRALGPERFFVIMTTNGWFVTEEVANKLARAGMDRLSVSITGLDGEQHDTFMKKKGAHERALNALKFAKQAGMLAVPTIAVGHYNAQSKELEKFCDFSAERGYLTHFNLAMPSGCWKDNADIMIDADDRARIDELRKKYDNIIYNMWNPFDRNKEELLGCNTVNRLYITPKGDVFPCPFLHIKIGNIHEQRLRDIVDYGFSIKYFNEYNSKCLAGEDTDFLDRFTRTGMSIFQPLDAHEIFAEEDYISAPIDKLIAQL
;
A
#
# COMPACT_ATOMS: atom_id res chain seq x y z
N MET A 1 -20.60 -3.19 -1.77
CA MET A 1 -20.23 -2.74 -3.12
C MET A 1 -19.19 -3.69 -3.63
N SER A 2 -19.48 -4.35 -4.75
CA SER A 2 -18.56 -5.28 -5.38
C SER A 2 -17.77 -4.56 -6.46
N LEU A 3 -16.53 -4.99 -6.75
CA LEU A 3 -15.80 -4.57 -7.95
C LEU A 3 -16.66 -4.74 -9.22
N TYR A 4 -17.59 -5.71 -9.22
CA TYR A 4 -18.52 -5.94 -10.33
C TYR A 4 -19.54 -4.82 -10.55
N ASP A 5 -19.79 -3.97 -9.55
CA ASP A 5 -20.66 -2.79 -9.67
C ASP A 5 -19.95 -1.65 -10.46
N LYS A 6 -18.64 -1.79 -10.69
CA LYS A 6 -17.80 -0.83 -11.42
C LYS A 6 -17.25 -1.48 -12.70
N PRO A 7 -18.00 -1.47 -13.82
CA PRO A 7 -17.66 -2.26 -15.01
C PRO A 7 -16.28 -1.91 -15.59
N VAL A 8 -15.90 -0.64 -15.54
CA VAL A 8 -14.59 -0.14 -15.98
C VAL A 8 -13.45 -0.71 -15.12
N ALA A 9 -13.55 -0.60 -13.79
CA ALA A 9 -12.57 -1.16 -12.88
C ALA A 9 -12.48 -2.69 -13.02
N ALA A 10 -13.62 -3.37 -13.15
CA ALA A 10 -13.70 -4.81 -13.33
C ALA A 10 -13.06 -5.27 -14.65
N GLU A 11 -13.21 -4.53 -15.75
CA GLU A 11 -12.55 -4.84 -17.03
C GLU A 11 -11.03 -4.77 -16.90
N LYS A 12 -10.51 -3.69 -16.32
CA LYS A 12 -9.07 -3.53 -16.10
C LYS A 12 -8.50 -4.59 -15.17
N PHE A 13 -9.19 -4.91 -14.08
CA PHE A 13 -8.85 -6.02 -13.21
C PHE A 13 -8.78 -7.36 -13.97
N ARG A 14 -9.76 -7.65 -14.84
CA ARG A 14 -9.73 -8.87 -15.68
C ARG A 14 -8.55 -8.88 -16.66
N ARG A 15 -8.18 -7.73 -17.24
CA ARG A 15 -7.02 -7.61 -18.13
C ARG A 15 -5.72 -7.90 -17.37
N PHE A 16 -5.53 -7.21 -16.24
CA PHE A 16 -4.42 -7.43 -15.33
C PHE A 16 -4.34 -8.91 -14.91
N TYR A 17 -5.46 -9.50 -14.51
CA TYR A 17 -5.54 -10.91 -14.15
C TYR A 17 -5.09 -11.86 -15.27
N LYS A 18 -5.61 -11.66 -16.50
CA LYS A 18 -5.22 -12.48 -17.66
C LYS A 18 -3.71 -12.42 -17.90
N ALA A 19 -3.10 -11.25 -17.72
CA ALA A 19 -1.67 -11.07 -17.91
C ALA A 19 -0.85 -11.81 -16.84
N VAL A 20 -1.23 -11.68 -15.56
CA VAL A 20 -0.61 -12.44 -14.45
C VAL A 20 -0.71 -13.96 -14.70
N LYS A 21 -1.89 -14.44 -15.10
CA LYS A 21 -2.10 -15.86 -15.41
C LYS A 21 -1.25 -16.34 -16.59
N ALA A 22 -1.10 -15.51 -17.63
CA ALA A 22 -0.23 -15.81 -18.77
C ALA A 22 1.25 -15.83 -18.40
N ASN A 23 1.63 -15.19 -17.29
CA ASN A 23 2.99 -15.13 -16.75
C ASN A 23 3.19 -16.10 -15.58
N ASN A 24 2.55 -17.29 -15.60
CA ASN A 24 2.67 -18.31 -14.56
C ASN A 24 2.40 -17.81 -13.13
N GLY A 25 1.46 -16.88 -12.97
CA GLY A 25 1.11 -16.32 -11.65
C GLY A 25 2.07 -15.23 -11.16
N HIS A 26 3.16 -14.97 -11.88
CA HIS A 26 4.14 -13.94 -11.53
C HIS A 26 3.71 -12.56 -12.02
N MET A 27 3.95 -11.55 -11.18
CA MET A 27 3.80 -10.16 -11.58
C MET A 27 4.85 -9.76 -12.61
N GLY A 28 4.39 -9.00 -13.60
CA GLY A 28 5.25 -8.22 -14.50
C GLY A 28 4.78 -6.75 -14.50
N GLN A 29 5.15 -6.00 -15.53
CA GLN A 29 4.87 -4.56 -15.66
C GLN A 29 3.39 -4.19 -15.90
N ASN A 30 2.45 -5.14 -15.79
CA ASN A 30 1.04 -4.81 -15.92
C ASN A 30 0.61 -4.01 -14.69
N VAL A 31 0.39 -2.71 -14.90
CA VAL A 31 0.05 -1.77 -13.84
C VAL A 31 -1.21 -2.18 -13.09
N ARG A 32 -1.18 -1.99 -11.77
CA ARG A 32 -2.23 -2.42 -10.85
C ARG A 32 -2.79 -1.26 -10.04
N ALA A 33 -1.94 -0.69 -9.20
CA ALA A 33 -2.37 0.20 -8.13
C ALA A 33 -1.58 1.52 -8.07
N VAL A 34 -2.26 2.60 -7.70
CA VAL A 34 -1.63 3.85 -7.27
C VAL A 34 -1.93 4.03 -5.79
N HIS A 35 -0.89 4.05 -4.96
CA HIS A 35 -1.00 4.44 -3.56
C HIS A 35 -0.76 5.94 -3.48
N LEU A 36 -1.74 6.69 -3.00
CA LEU A 36 -1.69 8.14 -2.96
C LEU A 36 -1.65 8.62 -1.53
N ASN A 37 -0.54 9.22 -1.12
CA ASN A 37 -0.41 9.89 0.17
C ASN A 37 -0.80 11.37 0.01
N TYR A 38 -1.99 11.71 0.51
CA TYR A 38 -2.53 13.07 0.37
C TYR A 38 -1.76 14.10 1.19
N ASN A 39 -1.51 13.83 2.47
CA ASN A 39 -0.73 14.63 3.41
C ASN A 39 -0.33 13.76 4.62
N ASN A 40 0.50 14.26 5.53
CA ASN A 40 0.99 13.49 6.68
C ASN A 40 0.42 13.95 8.04
N VAL A 41 -0.67 14.72 8.06
CA VAL A 41 -1.32 15.15 9.32
C VAL A 41 -2.06 13.97 9.95
N CYS A 42 -1.69 13.59 11.18
CA CYS A 42 -2.28 12.45 11.89
C CYS A 42 -2.62 12.80 13.33
N ASN A 43 -3.69 12.20 13.85
CA ASN A 43 -4.16 12.32 15.23
C ASN A 43 -3.43 11.34 16.20
N PHE A 44 -2.62 10.43 15.66
CA PHE A 44 -1.87 9.39 16.38
C PHE A 44 -0.35 9.61 16.24
N LYS A 45 0.45 8.93 17.07
CA LYS A 45 1.93 8.97 17.05
C LYS A 45 2.54 7.57 17.17
N CYS A 46 2.05 6.64 16.34
CA CYS A 46 2.36 5.22 16.44
C CYS A 46 3.88 4.92 16.36
N ASP A 47 4.32 3.91 17.09
CA ASP A 47 5.74 3.50 17.13
C ASP A 47 6.24 2.85 15.84
N PHE A 48 5.34 2.49 14.92
CA PHE A 48 5.65 1.78 13.68
C PHE A 48 5.35 2.61 12.41
N CYS A 49 5.08 3.91 12.55
CA CYS A 49 4.65 4.74 11.42
C CYS A 49 5.76 4.84 10.35
N TYR A 50 5.51 4.29 9.16
CA TYR A 50 6.49 4.25 8.06
C TYR A 50 6.84 5.64 7.49
N THR A 51 5.95 6.62 7.64
CA THR A 51 6.20 8.02 7.22
C THR A 51 6.66 8.92 8.36
N ASN A 52 6.67 8.41 9.61
CA ASN A 52 6.86 9.22 10.82
C ASN A 52 5.99 10.51 10.83
N ALA A 53 4.76 10.38 10.30
CA ALA A 53 3.90 11.48 9.85
C ALA A 53 3.74 12.68 10.81
N PRO A 54 3.41 12.49 12.11
CA PRO A 54 3.08 13.60 13.01
C PRO A 54 4.31 14.34 13.55
N ASN A 55 5.52 13.82 13.35
CA ASN A 55 6.76 14.37 13.91
C ASN A 55 7.61 15.11 12.87
N GLN A 56 7.05 15.39 11.68
CA GLN A 56 7.78 16.01 10.58
C GLN A 56 7.27 17.43 10.32
N PRO A 57 8.15 18.43 10.09
CA PRO A 57 7.73 19.79 9.75
C PRO A 57 6.91 19.84 8.45
N ASN A 58 7.12 18.84 7.58
CA ASN A 58 6.47 18.70 6.28
C ASN A 58 5.09 18.02 6.34
N ALA A 59 4.55 17.73 7.52
CA ALA A 59 3.29 16.99 7.66
C ALA A 59 2.09 17.66 6.95
N ARG A 60 2.12 18.99 6.84
CA ARG A 60 1.07 19.81 6.21
C ARG A 60 1.21 19.97 4.70
N ILE A 61 2.34 19.55 4.11
CA ILE A 61 2.45 19.48 2.65
C ILE A 61 1.34 18.52 2.17
N LYS A 62 0.64 18.93 1.12
CA LYS A 62 -0.48 18.19 0.57
C LYS A 62 -0.50 18.29 -0.94
N LEU A 63 -1.05 17.28 -1.59
CA LEU A 63 -1.37 17.33 -3.00
C LEU A 63 -2.59 18.21 -3.26
N ASP A 64 -2.58 18.91 -4.39
CA ASP A 64 -3.75 19.62 -4.88
C ASP A 64 -4.75 18.65 -5.51
N ILE A 65 -6.05 18.96 -5.37
CA ILE A 65 -7.12 18.11 -5.89
C ILE A 65 -7.05 17.97 -7.41
N ASP A 66 -6.69 19.05 -8.12
CA ASP A 66 -6.55 19.03 -9.58
C ASP A 66 -5.38 18.15 -10.03
N ALA A 67 -4.28 18.13 -9.27
CA ALA A 67 -3.16 17.22 -9.53
C ALA A 67 -3.60 15.75 -9.34
N ILE A 68 -4.41 15.47 -8.33
CA ILE A 68 -4.95 14.13 -8.06
C ILE A 68 -5.92 13.69 -9.17
N ALA A 69 -6.79 14.59 -9.64
CA ALA A 69 -7.67 14.32 -10.77
C ALA A 69 -6.88 14.02 -12.05
N SER A 70 -5.85 14.82 -12.35
CA SER A 70 -4.93 14.59 -13.48
C SER A 70 -4.21 13.24 -13.38
N VAL A 71 -3.71 12.87 -12.19
CA VAL A 71 -3.12 11.56 -11.96
C VAL A 71 -4.13 10.44 -12.17
N ALA A 72 -5.38 10.60 -11.70
CA ALA A 72 -6.43 9.62 -11.89
C ALA A 72 -6.76 9.41 -13.36
N ASP A 73 -6.82 10.49 -14.16
CA ASP A 73 -7.04 10.40 -15.61
C ASP A 73 -5.91 9.65 -16.31
N GLN A 74 -4.66 10.02 -16.03
CA GLN A 74 -3.49 9.35 -16.60
C GLN A 74 -3.37 7.87 -16.14
N ALA A 75 -3.64 7.59 -14.86
CA ALA A 75 -3.66 6.23 -14.34
C ALA A 75 -4.78 5.40 -15.00
N HIS A 76 -5.93 6.02 -15.28
CA HIS A 76 -7.02 5.37 -16.00
C HIS A 76 -6.58 4.95 -17.40
N GLU A 77 -5.92 5.84 -18.15
CA GLU A 77 -5.40 5.59 -19.51
C GLU A 77 -4.36 4.47 -19.53
N LEU A 78 -3.48 4.43 -18.53
CA LEU A 78 -2.45 3.39 -18.38
C LEU A 78 -3.03 2.01 -18.00
N GLY A 79 -4.27 1.97 -17.50
CA GLY A 79 -4.94 0.73 -17.12
C GLY A 79 -4.87 0.37 -15.64
N TYR A 80 -4.40 1.28 -14.78
CA TYR A 80 -4.52 1.10 -13.33
C TYR A 80 -6.00 0.95 -12.96
N TYR A 81 -6.27 0.05 -12.03
CA TYR A 81 -7.64 -0.24 -11.58
C TYR A 81 -7.80 -0.08 -10.07
N GLU A 82 -6.74 0.14 -9.31
CA GLU A 82 -6.79 0.25 -7.85
C GLU A 82 -6.18 1.60 -7.41
N PHE A 83 -6.84 2.27 -6.47
CA PHE A 83 -6.28 3.42 -5.74
C PHE A 83 -6.34 3.14 -4.24
N ASP A 84 -5.19 3.20 -3.57
CA ASP A 84 -5.09 3.14 -2.11
C ASP A 84 -4.80 4.53 -1.55
N LEU A 85 -5.83 5.14 -0.98
CA LEU A 85 -5.76 6.43 -0.33
C LEU A 85 -5.12 6.29 1.05
N GLN A 86 -4.00 6.97 1.19
CA GLN A 86 -3.19 6.98 2.39
C GLN A 86 -2.88 8.43 2.80
N GLY A 87 -2.15 8.55 3.91
CA GLY A 87 -1.54 9.80 4.34
C GLY A 87 -2.13 10.31 5.63
N GLY A 88 -1.25 10.50 6.61
CA GLY A 88 -1.61 10.85 7.97
C GLY A 88 -2.83 10.05 8.42
N GLU A 89 -3.85 10.75 8.94
CA GLU A 89 -5.21 10.23 9.04
C GLU A 89 -6.14 11.11 8.21
N LEU A 90 -6.59 10.58 7.06
CA LEU A 90 -7.46 11.30 6.12
C LEU A 90 -8.76 11.76 6.79
N LEU A 91 -9.32 10.96 7.69
CA LEU A 91 -10.61 11.24 8.33
C LEU A 91 -10.56 12.32 9.40
N ILE A 92 -9.41 12.96 9.63
CA ILE A 92 -9.35 14.26 10.33
C ILE A 92 -10.21 15.29 9.58
N ASN A 93 -10.32 15.19 8.26
CA ASN A 93 -11.18 16.03 7.45
C ASN A 93 -12.01 15.19 6.46
N VAL A 94 -13.12 14.66 6.95
CA VAL A 94 -14.04 13.80 6.18
C VAL A 94 -14.49 14.47 4.87
N ASP A 95 -14.88 15.75 4.89
CA ASP A 95 -15.39 16.42 3.68
C ASP A 95 -14.33 16.52 2.59
N LYS A 96 -13.07 16.81 2.97
CA LYS A 96 -11.93 16.80 2.04
C LYS A 96 -11.62 15.38 1.55
N THR A 97 -11.75 14.35 2.39
CA THR A 97 -11.65 12.95 1.95
C THR A 97 -12.70 12.60 0.91
N LEU A 98 -13.96 13.04 1.09
CA LEU A 98 -15.01 12.79 0.12
C LEU A 98 -14.75 13.54 -1.20
N GLU A 99 -14.17 14.74 -1.15
CA GLU A 99 -13.72 15.48 -2.33
C GLU A 99 -12.60 14.76 -3.09
N LEU A 100 -11.61 14.22 -2.36
CA LEU A 100 -10.55 13.38 -2.92
C LEU A 100 -11.11 12.17 -3.66
N ILE A 101 -12.01 11.42 -3.03
CA ILE A 101 -12.62 10.23 -3.63
C ILE A 101 -13.37 10.63 -4.92
N ARG A 102 -14.10 11.74 -4.92
CA ARG A 102 -14.79 12.23 -6.13
C ARG A 102 -13.81 12.61 -7.24
N ALA A 103 -12.71 13.28 -6.91
CA ALA A 103 -11.69 13.68 -7.88
C ALA A 103 -11.01 12.49 -8.56
N LEU A 104 -10.92 11.34 -7.89
CA LEU A 104 -10.43 10.11 -8.51
C LEU A 104 -11.36 9.57 -9.62
N GLY A 105 -12.65 9.91 -9.64
CA GLY A 105 -13.63 9.21 -10.48
C GLY A 105 -13.76 7.75 -10.03
N PRO A 106 -14.39 7.50 -8.86
CA PRO A 106 -14.33 6.23 -8.14
C PRO A 106 -14.98 5.08 -8.92
N GLU A 107 -15.81 5.33 -9.92
CA GLU A 107 -16.36 4.33 -10.85
C GLU A 107 -15.31 3.66 -11.74
N ARG A 108 -14.14 4.30 -11.89
CA ARG A 108 -13.02 3.83 -12.74
C ARG A 108 -12.06 2.92 -12.01
N PHE A 109 -12.16 2.87 -10.68
CA PHE A 109 -11.18 2.25 -9.80
C PHE A 109 -11.83 1.49 -8.63
N PHE A 110 -11.10 0.49 -8.13
CA PHE A 110 -11.28 -0.08 -6.81
C PHE A 110 -10.59 0.84 -5.79
N VAL A 111 -11.37 1.54 -4.98
CA VAL A 111 -10.88 2.57 -4.05
C VAL A 111 -10.76 1.96 -2.66
N ILE A 112 -9.55 2.03 -2.13
CA ILE A 112 -9.15 1.56 -0.81
C ILE A 112 -8.76 2.78 0.01
N MET A 113 -9.02 2.75 1.32
CA MET A 113 -8.44 3.71 2.25
C MET A 113 -7.92 2.99 3.48
N THR A 114 -6.75 3.42 3.95
CA THR A 114 -6.19 3.00 5.23
C THR A 114 -6.46 4.05 6.31
N THR A 115 -6.99 3.62 7.45
CA THR A 115 -7.33 4.50 8.59
C THR A 115 -6.99 3.85 9.93
N ASN A 116 -6.72 4.65 10.95
CA ASN A 116 -6.65 4.18 12.34
C ASN A 116 -8.03 3.94 12.97
N GLY A 117 -9.12 4.27 12.27
CA GLY A 117 -10.50 3.99 12.69
C GLY A 117 -11.08 4.98 13.69
N TRP A 118 -10.30 5.93 14.21
CA TRP A 118 -10.72 6.84 15.28
C TRP A 118 -11.97 7.67 14.93
N PHE A 119 -12.04 8.16 13.69
CA PHE A 119 -13.11 9.01 13.20
C PHE A 119 -14.21 8.25 12.45
N VAL A 120 -14.11 6.92 12.36
CA VAL A 120 -15.11 6.11 11.64
C VAL A 120 -16.33 5.90 12.55
N THR A 121 -17.36 6.69 12.30
CA THR A 121 -18.72 6.45 12.80
C THR A 121 -19.56 5.75 11.74
N GLU A 122 -20.74 5.27 12.11
CA GLU A 122 -21.72 4.75 11.16
C GLU A 122 -22.06 5.77 10.05
N GLU A 123 -22.21 7.05 10.41
CA GLU A 123 -22.47 8.11 9.43
C GLU A 123 -21.30 8.30 8.46
N VAL A 124 -20.06 8.32 8.98
CA VAL A 124 -18.85 8.46 8.15
C VAL A 124 -18.69 7.25 7.23
N ALA A 125 -18.88 6.04 7.73
CA ALA A 125 -18.81 4.82 6.91
C ALA A 125 -19.84 4.86 5.76
N ASN A 126 -21.07 5.28 6.03
CA ASN A 126 -22.10 5.44 5.01
C ASN A 126 -21.78 6.57 4.00
N LYS A 127 -21.14 7.67 4.43
CA LYS A 127 -20.66 8.71 3.51
C LYS A 127 -19.56 8.18 2.59
N LEU A 128 -18.59 7.43 3.13
CA LEU A 128 -17.49 6.83 2.37
C LEU A 128 -18.01 5.82 1.33
N ALA A 129 -18.89 4.90 1.75
CA ALA A 129 -19.48 3.91 0.85
C ALA A 129 -20.26 4.59 -0.30
N ARG A 130 -21.07 5.61 0.00
CA ARG A 130 -21.79 6.39 -1.04
C ARG A 130 -20.87 7.16 -1.98
N ALA A 131 -19.69 7.58 -1.50
CA ALA A 131 -18.69 8.21 -2.33
C ALA A 131 -17.96 7.22 -3.26
N GLY A 132 -18.19 5.90 -3.12
CA GLY A 132 -17.58 4.88 -3.96
C GLY A 132 -16.32 4.25 -3.35
N MET A 133 -16.14 4.35 -2.03
CA MET A 133 -15.14 3.57 -1.30
C MET A 133 -15.52 2.08 -1.32
N ASP A 134 -14.62 1.20 -1.75
CA ASP A 134 -14.88 -0.24 -1.83
C ASP A 134 -14.34 -0.99 -0.61
N ARG A 135 -13.19 -0.57 -0.08
CA ARG A 135 -12.49 -1.23 1.02
C ARG A 135 -12.01 -0.22 2.06
N LEU A 136 -12.27 -0.53 3.32
CA LEU A 136 -11.68 0.17 4.45
C LEU A 136 -10.69 -0.76 5.17
N SER A 137 -9.41 -0.40 5.09
CA SER A 137 -8.32 -1.06 5.82
C SER A 137 -8.12 -0.36 7.17
N VAL A 138 -8.34 -1.08 8.27
CA VAL A 138 -8.23 -0.52 9.62
C VAL A 138 -6.99 -1.07 10.31
N SER A 139 -6.06 -0.19 10.72
CA SER A 139 -4.81 -0.60 11.37
C SER A 139 -5.05 -1.17 12.77
N ILE A 140 -4.67 -2.42 12.99
CA ILE A 140 -4.76 -3.13 14.28
C ILE A 140 -3.49 -3.93 14.54
N THR A 141 -2.86 -3.73 15.70
CA THR A 141 -1.60 -4.38 16.08
C THR A 141 -1.76 -5.72 16.81
N GLY A 142 -2.98 -6.08 17.24
CA GLY A 142 -3.29 -7.30 18.00
C GLY A 142 -4.70 -7.23 18.62
N LEU A 143 -5.16 -8.27 19.31
CA LEU A 143 -6.47 -8.29 19.98
C LEU A 143 -6.42 -7.77 21.42
N ASP A 144 -5.22 -7.69 22.00
CA ASP A 144 -5.01 -7.00 23.27
C ASP A 144 -5.16 -5.49 23.08
N GLY A 145 -6.26 -4.95 23.61
CA GLY A 145 -6.60 -3.54 23.46
C GLY A 145 -5.65 -2.59 24.20
N GLU A 146 -5.07 -2.99 25.32
CA GLU A 146 -4.12 -2.16 26.07
C GLU A 146 -2.78 -2.08 25.33
N GLN A 147 -2.30 -3.20 24.81
CA GLN A 147 -1.10 -3.22 23.96
C GLN A 147 -1.33 -2.40 22.70
N HIS A 148 -2.47 -2.57 22.02
CA HIS A 148 -2.82 -1.76 20.85
C HIS A 148 -2.81 -0.26 21.14
N ASP A 149 -3.51 0.17 22.19
CA ASP A 149 -3.58 1.58 22.57
C ASP A 149 -2.19 2.15 22.89
N THR A 150 -1.33 1.33 23.50
CA THR A 150 0.07 1.67 23.81
C THR A 150 0.89 1.87 22.53
N PHE A 151 0.88 0.90 21.60
CA PHE A 151 1.59 0.98 20.32
C PHE A 151 1.12 2.16 19.45
N MET A 152 -0.17 2.48 19.50
CA MET A 152 -0.78 3.59 18.78
C MET A 152 -0.59 4.95 19.49
N LYS A 153 -0.14 4.94 20.75
CA LYS A 153 -0.05 6.10 21.66
C LYS A 153 -1.38 6.84 21.82
N LYS A 154 -2.48 6.08 21.89
CA LYS A 154 -3.83 6.63 21.99
C LYS A 154 -4.77 5.68 22.72
N LYS A 155 -5.20 6.08 23.91
CA LYS A 155 -6.22 5.36 24.69
C LYS A 155 -7.57 5.30 23.95
N GLY A 156 -8.19 4.12 23.92
CA GLY A 156 -9.44 3.81 23.23
C GLY A 156 -9.29 3.56 21.73
N ALA A 157 -8.06 3.47 21.20
CA ALA A 157 -7.82 3.25 19.77
C ALA A 157 -8.32 1.87 19.32
N HIS A 158 -8.10 0.84 20.13
CA HIS A 158 -8.51 -0.52 19.79
C HIS A 158 -10.02 -0.63 19.61
N GLU A 159 -10.79 -0.14 20.57
CA GLU A 159 -12.25 -0.15 20.49
C GLU A 159 -12.78 0.62 19.27
N ARG A 160 -12.17 1.77 18.97
CA ARG A 160 -12.50 2.56 17.78
C ARG A 160 -12.19 1.81 16.48
N ALA A 161 -11.06 1.12 16.41
CA ALA A 161 -10.68 0.32 15.25
C ALA A 161 -11.66 -0.85 15.02
N LEU A 162 -12.07 -1.56 16.08
CA LEU A 162 -13.05 -2.64 15.98
C LEU A 162 -14.43 -2.13 15.52
N ASN A 163 -14.86 -0.99 16.04
CA ASN A 163 -16.10 -0.33 15.62
C ASN A 163 -16.02 0.13 14.15
N ALA A 164 -14.87 0.65 13.71
CA ALA A 164 -14.65 1.05 12.32
C ALA A 164 -14.85 -0.13 11.35
N LEU A 165 -14.31 -1.31 11.67
CA LEU A 165 -14.52 -2.52 10.87
C LEU A 165 -15.99 -2.92 10.79
N LYS A 166 -16.69 -2.88 11.93
CA LYS A 166 -18.13 -3.17 12.00
C LYS A 166 -18.92 -2.20 11.12
N PHE A 167 -18.71 -0.90 11.25
CA PHE A 167 -19.43 0.12 10.48
C PHE A 167 -19.11 0.04 8.98
N ALA A 168 -17.85 -0.23 8.62
CA ALA A 168 -17.48 -0.42 7.23
C ALA A 168 -18.22 -1.60 6.58
N LYS A 169 -18.27 -2.74 7.27
CA LYS A 169 -19.02 -3.92 6.81
C LYS A 169 -20.51 -3.64 6.70
N GLN A 170 -21.10 -2.97 7.68
CA GLN A 170 -22.53 -2.59 7.66
C GLN A 170 -22.88 -1.63 6.51
N ALA A 171 -21.96 -0.72 6.17
CA ALA A 171 -22.11 0.17 5.01
C ALA A 171 -21.86 -0.55 3.66
N GLY A 172 -21.54 -1.84 3.67
CA GLY A 172 -21.31 -2.66 2.48
C GLY A 172 -19.92 -2.56 1.87
N MET A 173 -18.94 -2.00 2.57
CA MET A 173 -17.53 -2.01 2.17
C MET A 173 -16.85 -3.32 2.60
N LEU A 174 -15.76 -3.69 1.95
CA LEU A 174 -14.84 -4.69 2.49
C LEU A 174 -14.15 -4.11 3.73
N ALA A 175 -14.47 -4.67 4.90
CA ALA A 175 -13.80 -4.34 6.15
C ALA A 175 -12.56 -5.23 6.31
N VAL A 176 -11.39 -4.60 6.45
CA VAL A 176 -10.10 -5.31 6.43
C VAL A 176 -9.23 -4.90 7.62
N PRO A 177 -9.24 -5.65 8.74
CA PRO A 177 -8.19 -5.54 9.76
C PRO A 177 -6.81 -5.71 9.11
N THR A 178 -5.95 -4.72 9.31
CA THR A 178 -4.58 -4.71 8.77
C THR A 178 -3.58 -4.73 9.91
N ILE A 179 -2.74 -5.77 9.94
CA ILE A 179 -1.74 -5.99 10.99
C ILE A 179 -0.34 -5.94 10.39
N ALA A 180 0.58 -5.27 11.09
CA ALA A 180 2.00 -5.34 10.79
C ALA A 180 2.56 -6.69 11.23
N VAL A 181 3.12 -7.47 10.31
CA VAL A 181 3.69 -8.79 10.58
C VAL A 181 5.20 -8.75 10.39
N GLY A 182 5.94 -9.06 11.43
CA GLY A 182 7.40 -9.14 11.43
C GLY A 182 7.89 -10.31 12.27
N HIS A 183 9.21 -10.49 12.38
CA HIS A 183 9.80 -11.57 13.15
C HIS A 183 9.27 -11.66 14.59
N TYR A 184 9.05 -10.50 15.21
CA TYR A 184 8.55 -10.38 16.58
C TYR A 184 7.14 -10.95 16.82
N ASN A 185 6.32 -11.16 15.77
CA ASN A 185 4.95 -11.67 15.94
C ASN A 185 4.51 -12.75 14.93
N ALA A 186 5.28 -13.03 13.88
CA ALA A 186 4.91 -14.00 12.84
C ALA A 186 4.64 -15.41 13.40
N GLN A 187 5.44 -15.84 14.39
CA GLN A 187 5.27 -17.14 15.07
C GLN A 187 4.27 -17.11 16.24
N SER A 188 3.69 -15.95 16.56
CA SER A 188 2.88 -15.80 17.76
C SER A 188 1.53 -16.51 17.65
N LYS A 189 1.07 -17.08 18.77
CA LYS A 189 -0.32 -17.56 18.90
C LYS A 189 -1.34 -16.43 18.79
N GLU A 190 -0.93 -15.20 19.10
CA GLU A 190 -1.79 -14.02 19.02
C GLU A 190 -2.12 -13.67 17.57
N LEU A 191 -1.16 -13.78 16.65
CA LEU A 191 -1.41 -13.60 15.22
C LEU A 191 -2.41 -14.63 14.68
N GLU A 192 -2.34 -15.88 15.15
CA GLU A 192 -3.31 -16.91 14.77
C GLU A 192 -4.71 -16.63 15.31
N LYS A 193 -4.83 -16.20 16.58
CA LYS A 193 -6.12 -15.75 17.15
C LYS A 193 -6.69 -14.56 16.41
N PHE A 194 -5.84 -13.65 15.93
CA PHE A 194 -6.26 -12.53 15.09
C PHE A 194 -6.85 -13.00 13.76
N CYS A 195 -6.31 -14.07 13.18
CA CYS A 195 -6.88 -14.72 11.99
C CYS A 195 -8.24 -15.32 12.29
N ASP A 196 -8.38 -16.08 13.39
CA ASP A 196 -9.67 -16.64 13.84
C ASP A 196 -10.71 -15.53 14.01
N PHE A 197 -10.37 -14.48 14.76
CA PHE A 197 -11.24 -13.33 15.01
C PHE A 197 -11.80 -12.72 13.71
N SER A 198 -10.93 -12.54 12.71
CA SER A 198 -11.26 -11.93 11.43
C SER A 198 -12.12 -12.87 10.57
N ALA A 199 -11.76 -14.15 10.51
CA ALA A 199 -12.49 -15.17 9.76
C ALA A 199 -13.91 -15.39 10.31
N GLU A 200 -14.07 -15.54 11.63
CA GLU A 200 -15.37 -15.67 12.30
C GLU A 200 -16.32 -14.50 12.00
N ARG A 201 -15.76 -13.30 11.85
CA ARG A 201 -16.52 -12.08 11.56
C ARG A 201 -16.71 -11.84 10.07
N GLY A 202 -16.19 -12.72 9.21
CA GLY A 202 -16.24 -12.58 7.76
C GLY A 202 -15.62 -11.28 7.27
N TYR A 203 -14.47 -10.92 7.82
CA TYR A 203 -13.59 -9.87 7.31
C TYR A 203 -12.52 -10.50 6.41
N LEU A 204 -11.88 -9.68 5.57
CA LEU A 204 -10.58 -10.06 5.01
C LEU A 204 -9.50 -9.63 5.99
N THR A 205 -8.40 -10.36 6.09
CA THR A 205 -7.25 -9.98 6.93
C THR A 205 -6.13 -9.52 6.04
N HIS A 206 -5.56 -8.34 6.29
CA HIS A 206 -4.36 -7.89 5.57
C HIS A 206 -3.13 -8.05 6.45
N PHE A 207 -2.23 -8.94 6.04
CA PHE A 207 -0.87 -9.01 6.57
C PHE A 207 0.00 -8.03 5.78
N ASN A 208 0.34 -6.92 6.44
CA ASN A 208 1.32 -5.98 5.92
C ASN A 208 2.67 -6.28 6.58
N LEU A 209 3.68 -6.59 5.80
CA LEU A 209 5.00 -6.85 6.36
C LEU A 209 5.56 -5.63 7.10
N ALA A 210 6.19 -5.90 8.23
CA ALA A 210 7.01 -4.95 8.94
C ALA A 210 8.27 -4.67 8.12
N MET A 211 8.55 -3.40 7.88
CA MET A 211 9.70 -2.95 7.09
C MET A 211 10.56 -2.03 7.96
N PRO A 212 11.89 -2.06 7.83
CA PRO A 212 12.80 -1.12 8.50
C PRO A 212 12.70 0.26 7.83
N SER A 213 11.57 0.93 8.01
CA SER A 213 11.29 2.25 7.42
C SER A 213 10.54 3.13 8.43
N GLY A 214 10.65 4.44 8.25
CA GLY A 214 10.07 5.43 9.16
C GLY A 214 10.56 5.27 10.60
N CYS A 215 9.64 5.06 11.54
CA CYS A 215 9.98 4.83 12.95
C CYS A 215 10.85 3.57 13.17
N TRP A 216 10.85 2.62 12.24
CA TRP A 216 11.63 1.39 12.29
C TRP A 216 12.88 1.39 11.40
N LYS A 217 13.27 2.55 10.84
CA LYS A 217 14.38 2.66 9.88
C LYS A 217 15.73 2.07 10.34
N ASP A 218 15.97 1.99 11.65
CA ASP A 218 17.21 1.47 12.24
C ASP A 218 17.01 0.09 12.90
N ASN A 219 15.90 -0.60 12.62
CA ASN A 219 15.55 -1.88 13.24
C ASN A 219 15.33 -2.96 12.18
N ALA A 220 16.41 -3.60 11.74
CA ALA A 220 16.37 -4.69 10.78
C ALA A 220 15.76 -5.99 11.36
N ASP A 221 15.82 -6.17 12.69
CA ASP A 221 15.39 -7.40 13.38
C ASP A 221 13.88 -7.67 13.29
N ILE A 222 13.09 -6.71 12.83
CA ILE A 222 11.65 -6.90 12.58
C ILE A 222 11.35 -7.61 11.26
N MET A 223 12.32 -7.63 10.33
CA MET A 223 12.13 -8.26 9.02
C MET A 223 11.90 -9.75 9.20
N ILE A 224 11.01 -10.32 8.40
CA ILE A 224 10.71 -11.74 8.48
C ILE A 224 11.87 -12.55 7.90
N ASP A 225 12.09 -13.73 8.46
CA ASP A 225 13.02 -14.72 7.92
C ASP A 225 12.27 -15.83 7.13
N ALA A 226 12.99 -16.90 6.78
CA ALA A 226 12.42 -18.04 6.06
C ALA A 226 11.39 -18.83 6.89
N ASP A 227 11.59 -18.94 8.20
CA ASP A 227 10.69 -19.66 9.10
C ASP A 227 9.41 -18.86 9.33
N ASP A 228 9.52 -17.54 9.44
CA ASP A 228 8.38 -16.61 9.47
C ASP A 228 7.58 -16.65 8.18
N ARG A 229 8.25 -16.65 7.02
CA ARG A 229 7.57 -16.82 5.73
C ARG A 229 6.80 -18.15 5.68
N ALA A 230 7.43 -19.25 6.07
CA ALA A 230 6.79 -20.56 6.07
C ALA A 230 5.53 -20.57 6.97
N ARG A 231 5.61 -19.90 8.13
CA ARG A 231 4.47 -19.73 9.03
C ARG A 231 3.35 -18.87 8.42
N ILE A 232 3.69 -17.77 7.75
CA ILE A 232 2.73 -16.93 7.03
C ILE A 232 2.03 -17.73 5.93
N ASP A 233 2.77 -18.55 5.18
CA ASP A 233 2.20 -19.41 4.13
C ASP A 233 1.29 -20.49 4.70
N GLU A 234 1.63 -21.09 5.85
CA GLU A 234 0.75 -22.00 6.58
C GLU A 234 -0.57 -21.32 6.98
N LEU A 235 -0.50 -20.11 7.56
CA LEU A 235 -1.69 -19.33 7.93
C LEU A 235 -2.54 -19.00 6.70
N ARG A 236 -1.94 -18.58 5.59
CA ARG A 236 -2.67 -18.33 4.33
C ARG A 236 -3.35 -19.58 3.79
N LYS A 237 -2.72 -20.75 3.92
CA LYS A 237 -3.34 -22.02 3.51
C LYS A 237 -4.54 -22.34 4.41
N LYS A 238 -4.37 -22.20 5.72
CA LYS A 238 -5.39 -22.45 6.74
C LYS A 238 -6.60 -21.51 6.62
N TYR A 239 -6.38 -20.22 6.39
CA TYR A 239 -7.42 -19.19 6.34
C TYR A 239 -7.59 -18.66 4.91
N ASP A 240 -8.81 -18.68 4.37
CA ASP A 240 -9.14 -18.23 3.01
C ASP A 240 -9.37 -16.72 2.87
N ASN A 241 -9.39 -16.01 3.99
CA ASN A 241 -9.62 -14.57 4.04
C ASN A 241 -8.34 -13.74 4.20
N ILE A 242 -7.14 -14.35 4.20
CA ILE A 242 -5.87 -13.63 4.38
C ILE A 242 -5.33 -13.10 3.04
N ILE A 243 -5.28 -11.78 2.94
CA ILE A 243 -4.50 -11.02 1.97
C ILE A 243 -3.12 -10.78 2.59
N TYR A 244 -2.12 -11.53 2.15
CA TYR A 244 -0.75 -11.04 2.22
C TYR A 244 -0.58 -9.96 1.17
N ASN A 245 0.30 -8.96 1.34
CA ASN A 245 0.56 -7.85 0.40
C ASN A 245 0.49 -8.18 -1.11
N MET A 246 0.65 -9.45 -1.48
CA MET A 246 0.79 -10.01 -2.82
C MET A 246 -0.02 -11.31 -3.00
N TRP A 247 -1.15 -11.48 -2.29
CA TRP A 247 -1.99 -12.69 -2.38
C TRP A 247 -2.52 -12.88 -3.82
N ASN A 248 -2.33 -14.08 -4.37
CA ASN A 248 -2.94 -14.49 -5.63
C ASN A 248 -4.33 -15.07 -5.33
N PRO A 249 -5.43 -14.30 -5.49
CA PRO A 249 -6.79 -14.80 -5.20
C PRO A 249 -7.23 -15.93 -6.15
N PHE A 250 -6.43 -16.21 -7.18
CA PHE A 250 -6.74 -17.20 -8.21
C PHE A 250 -5.95 -18.49 -8.06
N ASP A 251 -4.95 -18.48 -7.17
CA ASP A 251 -4.28 -19.69 -6.78
C ASP A 251 -5.14 -20.42 -5.73
N ARG A 252 -5.79 -21.50 -6.20
CA ARG A 252 -6.66 -22.33 -5.38
C ARG A 252 -5.89 -23.11 -4.30
N ASN A 253 -4.61 -23.39 -4.54
CA ASN A 253 -3.76 -24.12 -3.60
C ASN A 253 -3.10 -23.16 -2.59
N LYS A 254 -3.10 -21.86 -2.88
CA LYS A 254 -2.49 -20.78 -2.08
C LYS A 254 -1.00 -21.03 -1.79
N GLU A 255 -0.32 -21.60 -2.77
CA GLU A 255 1.11 -21.91 -2.79
C GLU A 255 1.93 -20.79 -3.44
N GLU A 256 1.31 -19.99 -4.29
CA GLU A 256 1.92 -18.92 -5.06
C GLU A 256 1.68 -17.55 -4.41
N LEU A 257 2.69 -16.69 -4.57
CA LEU A 257 2.59 -15.26 -4.35
C LEU A 257 2.74 -14.56 -5.69
N LEU A 258 2.09 -13.40 -5.82
CA LEU A 258 2.24 -12.56 -7.00
C LEU A 258 3.67 -11.98 -7.13
N GLY A 259 4.48 -12.01 -6.06
CA GLY A 259 5.84 -11.42 -6.02
C GLY A 259 5.84 -9.93 -5.72
N CYS A 260 7.03 -9.33 -5.60
CA CYS A 260 7.24 -7.97 -5.13
C CYS A 260 6.38 -6.93 -5.87
N ASN A 261 5.68 -6.07 -5.12
CA ASN A 261 4.79 -5.04 -5.67
C ASN A 261 5.52 -3.87 -6.35
N THR A 262 6.86 -3.80 -6.29
CA THR A 262 7.63 -2.71 -6.92
C THR A 262 7.50 -2.66 -8.44
N VAL A 263 6.95 -3.70 -9.06
CA VAL A 263 6.91 -3.85 -10.53
C VAL A 263 5.60 -3.40 -11.19
N ASN A 264 4.56 -3.08 -10.42
CA ASN A 264 3.21 -2.80 -10.95
C ASN A 264 2.42 -1.76 -10.14
N ARG A 265 3.06 -1.10 -9.18
CA ARG A 265 2.43 -0.10 -8.32
C ARG A 265 3.28 1.15 -8.24
N LEU A 266 2.60 2.28 -8.07
CA LEU A 266 3.21 3.55 -7.71
C LEU A 266 2.80 3.97 -6.31
N TYR A 267 3.68 4.72 -5.65
CA TYR A 267 3.38 5.49 -4.46
C TYR A 267 3.67 6.96 -4.74
N ILE A 268 2.68 7.82 -4.53
CA ILE A 268 2.80 9.26 -4.77
C ILE A 268 2.79 9.97 -3.42
N THR A 269 3.84 10.73 -3.14
CA THR A 269 3.99 11.48 -1.89
C THR A 269 3.18 12.78 -1.90
N PRO A 270 3.03 13.45 -0.74
CA PRO A 270 2.40 14.77 -0.70
C PRO A 270 3.12 15.85 -1.53
N LYS A 271 4.40 15.64 -1.89
CA LYS A 271 5.19 16.54 -2.76
C LYS A 271 5.02 16.23 -4.25
N GLY A 272 4.28 15.19 -4.60
CA GLY A 272 4.17 14.70 -5.97
C GLY A 272 5.30 13.77 -6.42
N ASP A 273 6.29 13.49 -5.56
CA ASP A 273 7.33 12.50 -5.87
C ASP A 273 6.70 11.11 -6.02
N VAL A 274 7.17 10.34 -6.99
CA VAL A 274 6.66 9.00 -7.31
C VAL A 274 7.71 7.97 -6.95
N PHE A 275 7.33 6.96 -6.17
CA PHE A 275 8.15 5.80 -5.77
C PHE A 275 7.52 4.50 -6.28
N PRO A 276 8.30 3.42 -6.50
CA PRO A 276 7.75 2.09 -6.79
C PRO A 276 7.16 1.40 -5.54
N CYS A 277 7.51 1.87 -4.33
CA CYS A 277 7.03 1.31 -3.07
C CYS A 277 6.98 2.39 -1.98
N PRO A 278 5.95 2.42 -1.11
CA PRO A 278 5.90 3.36 0.02
C PRO A 278 7.04 3.20 1.03
N PHE A 279 7.68 2.02 1.09
CA PHE A 279 8.74 1.72 2.03
C PHE A 279 10.15 1.91 1.44
N LEU A 280 10.27 1.89 0.12
CA LEU A 280 11.51 2.22 -0.58
C LEU A 280 11.40 3.69 -0.99
N HIS A 281 12.02 4.58 -0.22
CA HIS A 281 11.99 6.02 -0.48
C HIS A 281 12.92 6.40 -1.66
N ILE A 282 12.70 5.78 -2.83
CA ILE A 282 13.46 5.95 -4.06
C ILE A 282 12.56 6.66 -5.07
N LYS A 283 12.90 7.90 -5.43
CA LYS A 283 12.22 8.74 -6.40
C LYS A 283 12.52 8.24 -7.82
N ILE A 284 11.46 7.89 -8.55
CA ILE A 284 11.50 7.56 -9.98
C ILE A 284 10.88 8.66 -10.85
N GLY A 285 10.40 9.75 -10.26
CA GLY A 285 9.87 10.91 -10.99
C GLY A 285 9.01 11.81 -10.11
N ASN A 286 8.42 12.86 -10.70
CA ASN A 286 7.48 13.74 -10.02
C ASN A 286 6.29 14.13 -10.93
N ILE A 287 5.07 14.00 -10.42
CA ILE A 287 3.84 14.23 -11.20
C ILE A 287 3.61 15.69 -11.61
N HIS A 288 4.33 16.63 -10.98
CA HIS A 288 4.29 18.06 -11.34
C HIS A 288 5.29 18.40 -12.46
N GLU A 289 6.22 17.50 -12.75
CA GLU A 289 7.31 17.70 -13.70
C GLU A 289 7.14 16.85 -14.98
N GLN A 290 6.54 15.67 -14.85
CA GLN A 290 6.51 14.65 -15.91
C GLN A 290 5.11 14.04 -16.05
N ARG A 291 4.81 13.46 -17.23
CA ARG A 291 3.60 12.65 -17.40
C ARG A 291 3.78 11.33 -16.65
N LEU A 292 2.68 10.77 -16.15
CA LEU A 292 2.70 9.51 -15.41
C LEU A 292 3.25 8.34 -16.25
N ARG A 293 2.93 8.33 -17.56
CA ARG A 293 3.47 7.38 -18.55
C ARG A 293 5.01 7.39 -18.55
N ASP A 294 5.62 8.58 -18.61
CA ASP A 294 7.07 8.73 -18.70
C ASP A 294 7.75 8.26 -17.40
N ILE A 295 7.17 8.61 -16.25
CA ILE A 295 7.63 8.15 -14.92
C ILE A 295 7.57 6.62 -14.83
N VAL A 296 6.48 6.01 -15.28
CA VAL A 296 6.29 4.55 -15.27
C VAL A 296 7.29 3.86 -16.19
N ASP A 297 7.43 4.36 -17.42
CA ASP A 297 8.32 3.77 -18.42
C ASP A 297 9.80 3.88 -17.97
N TYR A 298 10.21 4.99 -17.32
CA TYR A 298 11.52 5.11 -16.69
C TYR A 298 11.67 4.20 -15.46
N GLY A 299 10.78 4.33 -14.47
CA GLY A 299 10.90 3.60 -13.21
C GLY A 299 10.94 2.08 -13.42
N PHE A 300 10.12 1.55 -14.33
CA PHE A 300 10.09 0.12 -14.65
C PHE A 300 11.10 -0.29 -15.72
N SER A 301 12.01 0.59 -16.14
CA SER A 301 13.22 0.21 -16.89
C SER A 301 14.34 -0.31 -15.98
N ILE A 302 14.25 -0.06 -14.67
CA ILE A 302 15.18 -0.55 -13.65
C ILE A 302 14.86 -2.00 -13.32
N LYS A 303 15.85 -2.90 -13.39
CA LYS A 303 15.64 -4.36 -13.25
C LYS A 303 14.92 -4.77 -11.96
N TYR A 304 15.24 -4.11 -10.84
CA TYR A 304 14.62 -4.34 -9.53
C TYR A 304 13.13 -3.96 -9.47
N PHE A 305 12.67 -3.10 -10.37
CA PHE A 305 11.28 -2.64 -10.47
C PHE A 305 10.61 -3.17 -11.74
N ASN A 306 11.19 -4.20 -12.36
CA ASN A 306 10.68 -4.82 -13.59
C ASN A 306 10.59 -6.33 -13.44
N GLU A 307 11.69 -6.95 -13.03
CA GLU A 307 11.82 -8.39 -12.93
C GLU A 307 11.04 -8.92 -11.72
N TYR A 308 10.47 -10.10 -11.88
CA TYR A 308 9.80 -10.78 -10.77
C TYR A 308 10.80 -11.09 -9.66
N ASN A 309 10.45 -10.70 -8.43
CA ASN A 309 11.16 -11.09 -7.22
C ASN A 309 10.17 -11.76 -6.25
N SER A 310 10.50 -12.97 -5.80
CA SER A 310 9.68 -13.71 -4.84
C SER A 310 9.73 -13.12 -3.42
N LYS A 311 10.80 -12.38 -3.09
CA LYS A 311 10.99 -11.67 -1.84
C LYS A 311 10.48 -10.24 -1.91
N CYS A 312 9.99 -9.71 -0.79
CA CYS A 312 9.77 -8.28 -0.66
C CYS A 312 11.09 -7.54 -0.54
N LEU A 313 11.42 -6.71 -1.54
CA LEU A 313 12.65 -5.89 -1.52
C LEU A 313 12.78 -5.00 -0.27
N ALA A 314 11.66 -4.58 0.30
CA ALA A 314 11.66 -3.69 1.47
C ALA A 314 11.66 -4.41 2.82
N GLY A 315 11.34 -5.71 2.87
CA GLY A 315 11.07 -6.41 4.13
C GLY A 315 11.80 -7.73 4.30
N GLU A 316 12.55 -8.16 3.29
CA GLU A 316 13.14 -9.50 3.24
C GLU A 316 14.48 -9.54 2.48
N ASP A 317 14.73 -8.57 1.60
CA ASP A 317 15.94 -8.52 0.76
C ASP A 317 16.99 -7.60 1.37
N THR A 318 17.79 -8.14 2.28
CA THR A 318 18.86 -7.40 2.97
C THR A 318 19.91 -6.85 1.99
N ASP A 319 20.25 -7.62 0.96
CA ASP A 319 21.25 -7.24 -0.04
C ASP A 319 20.78 -6.01 -0.83
N PHE A 320 19.51 -5.96 -1.22
CA PHE A 320 18.92 -4.79 -1.85
C PHE A 320 18.93 -3.58 -0.92
N LEU A 321 18.51 -3.76 0.34
CA LEU A 321 18.45 -2.68 1.33
C LEU A 321 19.83 -2.09 1.59
N ASP A 322 20.85 -2.91 1.83
CA ASP A 322 22.21 -2.46 2.10
C ASP A 322 22.79 -1.67 0.92
N ARG A 323 22.48 -2.09 -0.30
CA ARG A 323 22.96 -1.43 -1.52
C ARG A 323 22.26 -0.09 -1.79
N PHE A 324 20.95 -0.03 -1.69
CA PHE A 324 20.14 1.07 -2.24
C PHE A 324 19.38 1.90 -1.21
N THR A 325 19.48 1.58 0.08
CA THR A 325 18.93 2.41 1.15
C THR A 325 20.03 3.04 2.00
N ARG A 326 19.72 4.19 2.59
CA ARG A 326 20.66 5.01 3.36
C ARG A 326 19.97 5.53 4.62
N THR A 327 20.76 5.72 5.67
CA THR A 327 20.27 6.33 6.91
C THR A 327 19.77 7.75 6.63
N GLY A 328 18.60 8.09 7.15
CA GLY A 328 18.00 9.43 7.04
C GLY A 328 17.03 9.62 5.87
N MET A 329 16.89 8.63 4.98
CA MET A 329 15.87 8.67 3.93
C MET A 329 14.45 8.77 4.52
N SER A 330 13.62 9.56 3.88
CA SER A 330 12.19 9.68 4.21
C SER A 330 11.39 9.92 2.94
N ILE A 331 10.06 9.82 3.02
CA ILE A 331 9.21 10.21 1.89
C ILE A 331 9.37 11.68 1.46
N PHE A 332 9.98 12.53 2.31
CA PHE A 332 10.25 13.94 2.00
C PHE A 332 11.70 14.23 1.62
N GLN A 333 12.58 13.25 1.81
CA GLN A 333 14.00 13.25 1.44
C GLN A 333 14.33 11.86 0.83
N PRO A 334 13.77 11.54 -0.34
CA PRO A 334 14.06 10.29 -1.02
C PRO A 334 15.45 10.32 -1.66
N LEU A 335 15.97 9.14 -2.00
CA LEU A 335 17.08 9.03 -2.95
C LEU A 335 16.55 9.15 -4.37
N ASP A 336 17.32 9.76 -5.26
CA ASP A 336 16.98 9.82 -6.68
C ASP A 336 17.45 8.54 -7.39
N ALA A 337 16.55 7.88 -8.13
CA ALA A 337 16.87 6.68 -8.89
C ALA A 337 17.99 6.91 -9.92
N HIS A 338 18.08 8.12 -10.50
CA HIS A 338 19.14 8.47 -11.45
C HIS A 338 20.52 8.53 -10.80
N GLU A 339 20.60 8.76 -9.49
CA GLU A 339 21.86 8.89 -8.75
C GLU A 339 22.34 7.56 -8.16
N ILE A 340 21.45 6.62 -7.90
CA ILE A 340 21.77 5.39 -7.14
C ILE A 340 21.86 4.12 -7.98
N PHE A 341 21.21 4.08 -9.15
CA PHE A 341 21.27 2.92 -10.04
C PHE A 341 22.34 3.12 -11.12
N ALA A 342 23.19 2.12 -11.30
CA ALA A 342 24.23 2.12 -12.31
C ALA A 342 23.66 1.72 -13.68
N GLU A 343 24.41 1.90 -14.77
CA GLU A 343 23.94 1.62 -16.13
C GLU A 343 23.55 0.14 -16.32
N GLU A 344 24.23 -0.77 -15.63
CA GLU A 344 23.93 -2.21 -15.57
C GLU A 344 22.68 -2.59 -14.77
N ASP A 345 22.06 -1.63 -14.08
CA ASP A 345 20.80 -1.84 -13.36
C ASP A 345 19.56 -1.58 -14.23
N TYR A 346 19.74 -1.12 -15.47
CA TYR A 346 18.67 -0.86 -16.43
C TYR A 346 18.58 -1.98 -17.47
N ILE A 347 17.36 -2.42 -17.77
CA ILE A 347 17.09 -3.49 -18.77
C ILE A 347 17.19 -2.95 -20.20
N SER A 348 16.99 -1.65 -20.37
CA SER A 348 17.17 -0.89 -21.61
C SER A 348 17.70 0.49 -21.27
N ALA A 349 18.51 1.09 -22.14
CA ALA A 349 19.05 2.43 -21.91
C ALA A 349 17.92 3.43 -21.54
N PRO A 350 18.08 4.26 -20.49
CA PRO A 350 17.06 5.23 -20.07
C PRO A 350 16.65 6.12 -21.25
N ILE A 351 15.35 6.31 -21.46
CA ILE A 351 14.77 7.09 -22.59
C ILE A 351 15.38 8.50 -22.68
N ASP A 352 15.82 9.07 -21.55
CA ASP A 352 16.45 10.39 -21.48
C ASP A 352 17.78 10.48 -22.26
N LYS A 353 18.51 9.36 -22.43
CA LYS A 353 19.72 9.33 -23.27
C LYS A 353 19.41 9.34 -24.78
N LEU A 354 18.18 9.03 -25.19
CA LEU A 354 17.79 9.10 -26.61
C LEU A 354 17.48 10.53 -27.06
N ILE A 355 17.03 11.39 -26.15
CA ILE A 355 16.70 12.80 -26.45
C ILE A 355 17.96 13.68 -26.39
N ALA A 356 18.94 13.36 -25.55
CA ALA A 356 20.20 14.10 -25.49
C ALA A 356 21.15 13.85 -26.69
N GLN A 357 20.78 12.96 -27.62
CA GLN A 357 21.53 12.65 -28.85
C GLN A 357 20.82 13.11 -30.14
N LEU A 358 19.72 13.84 -30.03
CA LEU A 358 19.04 14.55 -31.11
C LEU A 358 19.20 16.06 -30.92
#